data_AF-A0A966QVW3-F1
#
_entry.id   AF-A0A966QVW3-F1
#
_cell.length_a   1.000
_cell.length_b   1.000
_cell.length_c   1.000
_cell.angle_alpha   90.00
_cell.angle_beta   90.00
_cell.angle_gamma   90.00
#
_symmetry.space_group_name_H-M   'P 1'
#
loop_
_entity.id
_entity.type
_entity.pdbx_description
1 polymer ?
#
loop_
_entity_poly.entity_id
_entity_poly.type
_entity_poly.pdbx_seq_one_letter_code
_entity_poly.pdbx_strand_id
1 'polypeptide(L)'
;MVLLRPVSDEPIAIRRALEEGWQGFRRHAGVLIALTLILGGLNLLCWLVYRNSGGLLDRGLPQSSPLLLAEASGALVAYLLSGFWLLVGLIQGAERALDRQPPRLRVLLRCDGRSIARL
;
A
#
# COMPACT_ATOMS: atom_id res chain seq x y z
N MET A 1 54.83 -7.15 -9.13
CA MET A 1 53.85 -8.07 -8.51
C MET A 1 52.80 -7.24 -7.81
N VAL A 2 51.60 -7.15 -8.39
CA VAL A 2 50.48 -6.43 -7.77
C VAL A 2 49.85 -7.38 -6.76
N LEU A 3 49.97 -7.06 -5.48
CA LEU A 3 49.28 -7.74 -4.38
C LEU A 3 47.79 -7.48 -4.54
N LEU A 4 47.06 -8.47 -5.07
CA LEU A 4 45.61 -8.48 -5.09
C LEU A 4 45.13 -8.53 -3.63
N ARG A 5 44.63 -7.41 -3.12
CA ARG A 5 43.96 -7.35 -1.81
C ARG A 5 42.77 -8.32 -1.85
N PRO A 6 42.57 -9.16 -0.82
CA PRO A 6 41.37 -9.98 -0.74
C PRO A 6 40.15 -9.05 -0.74
N VAL A 7 39.20 -9.35 -1.63
CA VAL A 7 37.86 -8.75 -1.60
C VAL A 7 37.30 -9.01 -0.21
N SER A 8 36.99 -7.96 0.55
CA SER A 8 36.47 -8.10 1.91
C SER A 8 35.19 -8.94 1.90
N ASP A 9 35.07 -9.89 2.83
CA ASP A 9 33.85 -10.68 3.08
C ASP A 9 32.65 -9.84 3.58
N GLU A 10 32.81 -8.52 3.68
CA GLU A 10 31.76 -7.62 4.12
C GLU A 10 30.64 -7.61 3.07
N PRO A 11 29.40 -7.97 3.45
CA PRO A 11 28.29 -8.01 2.52
C PRO A 11 28.10 -6.63 1.90
N ILE A 12 27.98 -6.59 0.57
CA ILE A 12 27.61 -5.41 -0.20
C ILE A 12 26.44 -4.72 0.52
N ALA A 13 26.52 -3.41 0.74
CA ALA A 13 25.53 -2.65 1.53
C ALA A 13 24.07 -2.94 1.12
N ILE A 14 23.83 -3.17 -0.18
CA ILE A 14 22.52 -3.55 -0.73
C ILE A 14 22.04 -4.91 -0.20
N ARG A 15 22.92 -5.92 -0.13
CA ARG A 15 22.58 -7.26 0.38
C ARG A 15 22.20 -7.18 1.86
N ARG A 16 22.96 -6.41 2.63
CA ARG A 16 22.69 -6.19 4.04
C ARG A 16 21.34 -5.50 4.26
N ALA A 17 21.03 -4.45 3.49
CA ALA A 17 19.75 -3.77 3.55
C ALA A 17 18.57 -4.71 3.20
N LEU A 18 18.75 -5.58 2.20
CA LEU A 18 17.77 -6.60 1.82
C LEU A 18 17.55 -7.64 2.93
N GLU A 19 18.63 -8.14 3.54
CA GLU A 19 18.56 -9.10 4.65
C GLU A 19 17.87 -8.48 5.88
N GLU A 20 18.21 -7.24 6.23
CA GLU A 20 17.59 -6.48 7.33
C GLU A 20 16.09 -6.23 7.07
N GLY A 21 15.73 -5.78 5.86
CA GLY A 21 14.35 -5.60 5.45
C GLY A 21 13.54 -6.90 5.43
N TRP A 22 14.15 -7.98 4.93
CA TRP A 22 13.51 -9.30 4.90
C TRP A 22 13.26 -9.86 6.31
N GLN A 23 14.22 -9.70 7.22
CA GLN A 23 14.06 -10.11 8.62
C GLN A 23 12.98 -9.27 9.33
N GLY A 24 12.95 -7.95 9.09
CA GLY A 24 11.91 -7.07 9.60
C GLY A 24 10.52 -7.48 9.11
N PHE A 25 10.38 -7.73 7.80
CA PHE A 25 9.14 -8.22 7.21
C PHE A 25 8.69 -9.55 7.81
N ARG A 26 9.58 -10.56 7.86
CA ARG A 26 9.23 -11.91 8.35
C ARG A 26 8.69 -11.91 9.78
N ARG A 27 9.18 -11.02 10.66
CA ARG A 27 8.69 -10.92 12.04
C ARG A 27 7.24 -10.45 12.14
N HIS A 28 6.78 -9.67 11.17
CA HIS A 28 5.47 -9.00 11.21
C HIS A 28 4.64 -9.19 9.94
N ALA A 29 4.98 -10.22 9.14
CA ALA A 29 4.39 -10.48 7.83
C ALA A 29 2.87 -10.58 7.89
N GLY A 30 2.31 -11.22 8.93
CA GLY A 30 0.86 -11.37 9.07
C GLY A 30 0.11 -10.04 9.12
N VAL A 31 0.67 -9.02 9.79
CA VAL A 31 0.05 -7.69 9.90
C VAL A 31 0.09 -6.96 8.56
N LEU A 32 1.22 -7.04 7.84
CA LEU A 32 1.38 -6.40 6.53
C LEU A 32 0.55 -7.09 5.44
N ILE A 33 0.46 -8.42 5.49
CA ILE A 33 -0.40 -9.21 4.60
C ILE A 33 -1.87 -8.88 4.86
N ALA A 34 -2.31 -8.84 6.12
CA ALA A 34 -3.69 -8.50 6.47
C ALA A 34 -4.03 -7.06 6.06
N LEU A 35 -3.13 -6.09 6.25
CA LEU A 35 -3.30 -4.73 5.78
C LEU A 35 -3.49 -4.70 4.25
N THR A 36 -2.62 -5.38 3.52
CA THR A 36 -2.66 -5.46 2.06
C THR A 36 -3.93 -6.14 1.55
N LEU A 37 -4.38 -7.21 2.21
CA LEU A 37 -5.63 -7.89 1.87
C LEU A 37 -6.84 -6.99 2.09
N ILE A 38 -6.92 -6.30 3.23
CA ILE A 38 -8.06 -5.44 3.58
C ILE A 38 -8.13 -4.24 2.64
N LEU A 39 -7.05 -3.45 2.57
CA LEU A 39 -7.02 -2.22 1.79
C LEU A 39 -6.92 -2.50 0.29
N GLY A 40 -6.16 -3.52 -0.12
CA GLY A 40 -6.11 -3.95 -1.52
C GLY A 40 -7.44 -4.53 -1.99
N GLY A 41 -8.12 -5.31 -1.14
CA GLY A 41 -9.47 -5.80 -1.41
C GLY A 41 -10.49 -4.66 -1.52
N LEU A 42 -10.46 -3.70 -0.60
CA LEU A 42 -11.28 -2.49 -0.67
C LEU A 42 -11.02 -1.71 -1.96
N ASN A 43 -9.74 -1.53 -2.31
CA ASN A 43 -9.34 -0.83 -3.52
C ASN A 43 -9.89 -1.54 -4.79
N LEU A 44 -9.80 -2.87 -4.83
CA LEU A 44 -10.35 -3.68 -5.92
C LEU A 44 -11.88 -3.55 -6.00
N LEU A 45 -12.58 -3.53 -4.86
CA LEU A 45 -14.03 -3.30 -4.80
C LEU A 45 -14.40 -1.92 -5.35
N CYS A 46 -13.68 -0.86 -4.95
CA CYS A 46 -13.90 0.48 -5.48
C CYS A 46 -13.69 0.53 -7.00
N TRP A 47 -12.65 -0.13 -7.51
CA TRP A 47 -12.42 -0.23 -8.95
C TRP A 47 -13.52 -1.00 -9.67
N LEU A 48 -14.00 -2.10 -9.09
CA LEU A 48 -15.08 -2.91 -9.67
C LEU A 48 -16.39 -2.10 -9.75
N VAL A 49 -16.72 -1.34 -8.71
CA VAL A 49 -17.87 -0.43 -8.70
C VAL A 49 -17.71 0.63 -9.78
N TYR A 50 -16.57 1.33 -9.83
CA TYR A 50 -16.29 2.33 -10.86
C TYR A 50 -16.44 1.76 -12.28
N ARG A 51 -15.87 0.59 -12.52
CA ARG A 51 -15.94 -0.10 -13.82
C ARG A 51 -17.36 -0.51 -14.18
N ASN A 52 -18.15 -0.99 -13.21
CA ASN A 52 -19.53 -1.37 -13.43
C ASN A 52 -20.41 -0.15 -13.75
N SER A 53 -20.23 0.95 -13.03
CA SER A 53 -20.91 2.22 -13.31
C SER A 53 -20.53 2.76 -14.71
N GLY A 54 -19.26 2.62 -15.11
CA GLY A 54 -18.79 2.93 -16.47
C GLY A 54 -19.42 2.07 -17.57
N GLY A 55 -19.48 0.74 -17.36
CA GLY A 55 -20.09 -0.18 -18.32
C GLY A 55 -21.62 -0.04 -18.45
N LEU A 56 -22.29 0.53 -17.44
CA LEU A 56 -23.71 0.89 -17.50
C LEU A 56 -23.94 2.15 -18.34
N LEU A 57 -22.99 3.09 -18.38
CA LEU A 57 -23.02 4.29 -19.21
C LEU A 57 -22.85 3.94 -20.71
N ASP A 58 -22.00 2.96 -21.03
CA ASP A 58 -21.79 2.49 -22.42
C ASP A 58 -22.98 1.72 -23.00
N ARG A 59 -23.87 1.17 -22.16
CA ARG A 59 -25.04 0.36 -22.58
C ARG A 59 -26.29 1.20 -22.91
N GLY A 60 -26.17 2.52 -22.98
CA GLY A 60 -27.26 3.39 -23.43
C GLY A 60 -28.33 3.71 -22.37
N LEU A 61 -28.06 3.47 -21.08
CA LEU A 61 -28.82 4.13 -20.01
C LEU A 61 -28.62 5.64 -20.15
N PRO A 62 -29.68 6.45 -19.96
CA PRO A 62 -29.60 7.89 -20.19
C PRO A 62 -28.43 8.47 -19.38
N GLN A 63 -27.51 9.15 -20.08
CA GLN A 63 -26.29 9.81 -19.59
C GLN A 63 -26.50 10.80 -18.40
N SER A 64 -27.72 10.92 -17.90
CA SER A 64 -28.23 12.00 -17.08
C SER A 64 -28.74 11.57 -15.71
N SER A 65 -28.50 10.33 -15.25
CA SER A 65 -28.79 10.01 -13.84
C SER A 65 -27.65 10.54 -12.97
N PRO A 66 -27.81 11.71 -12.28
CA PRO A 66 -26.74 12.31 -11.48
C PRO A 66 -26.26 11.36 -10.38
N LEU A 67 -27.10 10.40 -10.00
CA LEU A 67 -26.78 9.36 -9.02
C LEU A 67 -25.68 8.41 -9.51
N LEU A 68 -25.73 7.96 -10.77
CA LEU A 68 -24.70 7.08 -11.34
C LEU A 68 -23.35 7.80 -11.48
N LEU A 69 -23.40 9.09 -11.82
CA LEU A 69 -22.22 9.93 -11.95
C LEU A 69 -21.60 10.22 -10.58
N ALA A 70 -22.42 10.48 -9.57
CA ALA A 70 -22.00 10.62 -8.18
C ALA A 70 -21.40 9.31 -7.62
N GLU A 71 -22.00 8.16 -7.94
CA GLU A 71 -21.48 6.85 -7.54
C GLU A 71 -20.12 6.56 -8.20
N ALA A 72 -19.99 6.76 -9.51
CA ALA A 72 -18.72 6.56 -10.22
C ALA A 72 -17.62 7.50 -9.68
N SER A 73 -17.95 8.77 -9.47
CA SER A 73 -17.03 9.77 -8.90
C SER A 73 -16.62 9.40 -7.47
N GLY A 74 -17.58 8.98 -6.65
CA GLY A 74 -17.34 8.51 -5.29
C GLY A 74 -16.46 7.25 -5.25
N ALA A 75 -16.71 6.29 -6.14
CA ALA A 75 -15.91 5.08 -6.26
C ALA A 75 -14.48 5.39 -6.72
N LEU A 76 -14.28 6.34 -7.63
CA LEU A 76 -12.96 6.79 -8.06
C LEU A 76 -12.19 7.47 -6.93
N VAL A 77 -12.84 8.36 -6.18
CA VAL A 77 -12.22 9.03 -5.02
C VAL A 77 -11.87 7.99 -3.95
N ALA A 78 -12.76 7.05 -3.65
CA ALA A 78 -12.51 5.97 -2.70
C ALA A 78 -11.38 5.04 -3.15
N TYR A 79 -11.30 4.72 -4.44
CA TYR A 79 -10.20 3.97 -5.05
C TYR A 79 -8.86 4.68 -4.79
N LEU A 80 -8.74 5.94 -5.19
CA LEU A 80 -7.51 6.73 -5.00
C LEU A 80 -7.11 6.85 -3.52
N LEU A 81 -8.07 7.16 -2.65
CA LEU A 81 -7.83 7.28 -1.21
C LEU A 81 -7.39 5.96 -0.59
N SER A 82 -8.03 4.84 -0.94
CA SER A 82 -7.67 3.52 -0.42
C SER A 82 -6.29 3.07 -0.90
N GLY A 83 -5.92 3.38 -2.15
CA GLY A 83 -4.58 3.12 -2.68
C GLY A 83 -3.50 3.94 -1.98
N PHE A 84 -3.74 5.24 -1.78
CA PHE A 84 -2.82 6.09 -1.04
C PHE A 84 -2.66 5.65 0.41
N TRP A 85 -3.77 5.29 1.05
CA TRP A 85 -3.76 4.77 2.42
C TRP A 85 -2.99 3.46 2.53
N LEU A 86 -3.16 2.54 1.58
CA LEU A 86 -2.38 1.30 1.53
C LEU A 86 -0.88 1.60 1.46
N LEU A 87 -0.47 2.51 0.56
CA LEU A 87 0.93 2.87 0.39
C LEU A 87 1.53 3.48 1.66
N VAL A 88 0.82 4.46 2.26
CA VAL A 88 1.24 5.08 3.53
C VAL A 88 1.31 4.05 4.67
N GLY A 89 0.33 3.15 4.76
CA GLY A 89 0.31 2.08 5.76
C GLY A 89 1.47 1.09 5.59
N LEU A 90 1.85 0.78 4.35
CA LEU A 90 3.01 -0.08 4.06
C LEU A 90 4.33 0.60 4.42
N ILE A 91 4.51 1.89 4.06
CA ILE A 91 5.72 2.64 4.42
C ILE A 91 5.88 2.72 5.94
N GLN A 92 4.82 3.12 6.66
CA GLN A 92 4.85 3.18 8.13
C GLN A 92 5.04 1.80 8.77
N GLY A 93 4.51 0.74 8.15
CA GLY A 93 4.71 -0.64 8.58
C GLY A 93 6.16 -1.09 8.41
N ALA A 94 6.78 -0.71 7.30
CA ALA A 94 8.18 -1.00 6.99
C ALA A 94 9.13 -0.27 7.94
N GLU A 95 8.92 1.04 8.18
CA GLU A 95 9.72 1.80 9.15
C GLU A 95 9.65 1.19 10.55
N ARG A 96 8.45 0.86 11.05
CA ARG A 96 8.29 0.23 12.37
C ARG A 96 8.92 -1.15 12.45
N ALA A 97 8.85 -1.94 11.37
CA ALA A 97 9.48 -3.25 11.31
C ALA A 97 11.03 -3.15 11.33
N LEU A 98 11.59 -2.11 10.72
CA LEU A 98 13.03 -1.79 10.76
C LEU A 98 13.45 -1.31 12.15
N ASP A 99 12.64 -0.48 12.81
CA ASP A 99 12.84 -0.01 14.19
C ASP A 99 12.59 -1.07 15.27
N ARG A 100 12.33 -2.33 14.87
CA ARG A 100 12.02 -3.47 15.76
C ARG A 100 10.80 -3.26 16.65
N GLN A 101 9.90 -2.35 16.29
CA GLN A 101 8.65 -2.12 16.99
C GLN A 101 7.53 -2.96 16.38
N PRO A 102 6.66 -3.60 17.19
CA PRO A 102 5.58 -4.41 16.66
C PRO A 102 4.54 -3.52 15.94
N PRO A 103 4.38 -3.63 14.61
CA PRO A 103 3.35 -2.91 13.90
C PRO A 103 1.99 -3.47 14.32
N ARG A 104 1.11 -2.61 14.82
CA ARG A 104 -0.25 -2.98 15.19
C ARG A 104 -1.19 -2.62 14.05
N LEU A 105 -2.00 -3.61 13.62
CA LEU A 105 -2.94 -3.44 12.51
C LEU A 105 -3.88 -2.23 12.71
N ARG A 106 -4.36 -2.01 13.94
CA ARG A 106 -5.22 -0.87 14.31
C ARG A 106 -4.53 0.50 14.17
N VAL A 107 -3.21 0.53 14.31
CA VAL A 107 -2.41 1.76 14.14
C VAL A 107 -2.19 2.04 12.66
N LEU A 108 -1.97 1.00 11.85
CA LEU A 108 -1.84 1.13 10.39
C LEU A 108 -3.18 1.44 9.70
N LEU A 109 -4.28 0.92 10.25
CA LEU A 109 -5.65 1.22 9.81
C LEU A 109 -6.22 2.50 10.40
N ARG A 110 -5.53 3.17 11.33
CA ARG A 110 -5.94 4.52 11.74
C ARG A 110 -5.47 5.48 10.66
N CYS A 111 -6.41 6.11 9.96
CA CYS A 111 -6.09 7.26 9.12
C CYS A 111 -5.74 8.44 10.00
N ASP A 112 -4.48 8.48 10.39
CA ASP A 112 -3.86 9.74 10.77
C ASP A 112 -3.65 10.55 9.49
N GLY A 113 -4.65 11.37 9.14
CA GLY A 113 -4.49 12.40 8.10
C GLY A 113 -3.31 13.35 8.41
N ARG A 114 -2.87 13.41 9.67
CA ARG A 114 -1.66 14.12 10.09
C ARG A 114 -0.35 13.48 9.61
N SER A 115 -0.32 12.17 9.37
CA SER A 115 0.85 11.48 8.80
C SER A 115 0.93 11.69 7.29
N ILE A 116 -0.23 11.81 6.64
CA ILE A 116 -0.34 12.15 5.21
C ILE A 116 0.17 13.57 4.93
N ALA A 117 -0.07 14.51 5.85
CA ALA A 117 0.39 15.89 5.71
C ALA A 117 1.89 16.13 6.02
N ARG A 118 2.64 15.10 6.45
CA ARG A 118 4.08 15.18 6.75
C ARG A 118 4.98 14.49 5.72
N LEU A 119 4.40 13.80 4.75
CA LEU A 119 5.09 13.29 3.56
C LEU A 119 5.11 14.39 2.48
#